data_AF-A0A7V2IP45-F1
#
_entry.id   AF-A0A7V2IP45-F1
#
_cell.length_a   1.000
_cell.length_b   1.000
_cell.length_c   1.000
_cell.angle_alpha   90.00
_cell.angle_beta   90.00
_cell.angle_gamma   90.00
#
_symmetry.space_group_name_H-M   'P 1'
#
loop_
_entity.id
_entity.type
_entity.pdbx_description
1 polymer ?
#
loop_
_entity_poly.entity_id
_entity_poly.type
_entity_poly.pdbx_seq_one_letter_code
_entity_poly.pdbx_strand_id
1 'polypeptide(L)'
;MTGPTNYKCHTVDPDNPMGPRITVEIPADLYTRFYKYNPVRYENLRAVKHVLDNPRRIFWGVRKYNQGGWCYVGKPEEWYIKPGVVVPFPENKVFTVYVNPLRRVYEYGAEPAASDDPSCPIDWKSTDRYRGLKWKSTS
;
A
#
# COMPACT_ATOMS: atom_id res chain seq x y z
N MET A 1 -15.69 -26.92 -6.73
CA MET A 1 -14.43 -26.15 -6.76
C MET A 1 -14.72 -24.75 -6.25
N THR A 2 -14.23 -24.38 -5.08
CA THR A 2 -14.27 -22.99 -4.60
C THR A 2 -13.27 -22.19 -5.43
N GLY A 3 -13.72 -21.13 -6.10
CA GLY A 3 -12.86 -20.23 -6.86
C GLY A 3 -11.81 -19.54 -5.98
N PRO A 4 -10.90 -18.76 -6.59
CA PRO A 4 -9.88 -18.03 -5.84
C PRO A 4 -10.51 -17.09 -4.81
N THR A 5 -9.96 -17.08 -3.60
CA THR A 5 -10.51 -16.34 -2.44
C THR A 5 -9.70 -15.08 -2.15
N ASN A 6 -10.35 -14.03 -1.65
CA ASN A 6 -9.64 -12.81 -1.25
C ASN A 6 -8.65 -13.11 -0.14
N TYR A 7 -7.43 -12.57 -0.25
CA TYR A 7 -6.44 -12.67 0.81
C TYR A 7 -6.68 -11.55 1.84
N LYS A 8 -6.71 -11.89 3.13
CA LYS A 8 -7.03 -10.95 4.20
C LYS A 8 -5.77 -10.52 4.93
N CYS A 9 -5.60 -9.21 5.08
CA CYS A 9 -4.56 -8.55 5.88
C CYS A 9 -5.21 -7.80 7.04
N HIS A 10 -4.51 -7.68 8.17
CA HIS A 10 -4.99 -6.93 9.33
C HIS A 10 -4.14 -5.68 9.52
N THR A 11 -4.73 -4.50 9.28
CA THR A 11 -4.02 -3.22 9.30
C THR A 11 -4.57 -2.24 10.32
N VAL A 12 -3.85 -1.15 10.57
CA VAL A 12 -4.29 -0.05 11.44
C VAL A 12 -5.56 0.57 10.86
N ASP A 13 -6.58 0.78 11.69
CA ASP A 13 -7.78 1.50 11.28
C ASP A 13 -7.46 3.00 11.12
N PRO A 14 -7.57 3.59 9.92
CA PRO A 14 -7.29 5.00 9.71
C PRO A 14 -8.28 5.94 10.42
N ASP A 15 -9.47 5.44 10.77
CA ASP A 15 -10.51 6.22 11.46
C ASP A 15 -10.45 6.01 12.98
N ASN A 16 -9.82 4.92 13.44
CA ASN A 16 -9.54 4.65 14.85
C ASN A 16 -8.16 4.00 15.06
N PRO A 17 -7.04 4.75 14.91
CA PRO A 17 -5.72 4.13 14.84
C PRO A 17 -5.22 3.48 16.12
N MET A 18 -5.82 3.83 17.27
CA MET A 18 -5.54 3.22 18.57
C MET A 18 -6.49 2.05 18.88
N GLY A 19 -7.47 1.80 18.02
CA GLY A 19 -8.44 0.74 18.17
C GLY A 19 -7.96 -0.61 17.60
N PRO A 20 -8.88 -1.59 17.53
CA PRO A 20 -8.61 -2.87 16.89
C PRO A 20 -8.20 -2.70 15.43
N ARG A 21 -7.28 -3.56 14.97
CA ARG A 21 -6.90 -3.62 13.56
C ARG A 21 -8.08 -4.06 12.70
N ILE A 22 -8.21 -3.49 11.51
CA ILE A 22 -9.25 -3.81 10.53
C ILE A 22 -8.76 -4.76 9.47
N THR A 23 -9.69 -5.50 8.87
CA THR A 23 -9.41 -6.36 7.72
C THR A 23 -9.39 -5.53 6.43
N VAL A 24 -8.29 -5.65 5.68
CA VAL A 24 -8.15 -5.19 4.30
C VAL A 24 -7.94 -6.41 3.40
N GLU A 25 -8.58 -6.41 2.24
CA GLU A 25 -8.54 -7.53 1.31
C GLU A 25 -7.64 -7.23 0.11
N ILE A 26 -6.76 -8.17 -0.23
CA ILE A 26 -6.14 -8.24 -1.55
C ILE A 26 -7.07 -9.08 -2.43
N PRO A 27 -7.72 -8.47 -3.44
CA PRO A 27 -8.74 -9.17 -4.21
C PRO A 27 -8.22 -10.35 -5.03
N ALA A 28 -9.02 -11.42 -5.09
CA ALA A 28 -8.74 -12.61 -5.88
C ALA A 28 -8.52 -12.32 -7.37
N ASP A 29 -9.38 -11.49 -7.93
CA ASP A 29 -9.32 -11.02 -9.31
C ASP A 29 -8.03 -10.21 -9.58
N LEU A 30 -7.58 -9.43 -8.60
CA LEU A 30 -6.36 -8.63 -8.73
C LEU A 30 -5.11 -9.52 -8.82
N TYR A 31 -4.91 -10.42 -7.86
CA TYR A 31 -3.72 -11.26 -7.86
C TYR A 31 -3.75 -12.32 -8.97
N THR A 32 -4.92 -12.84 -9.34
CA THR A 32 -5.05 -13.79 -10.47
C THR A 32 -4.68 -13.10 -11.79
N ARG A 33 -5.11 -11.85 -11.99
CA ARG A 33 -4.71 -11.04 -13.15
C ARG A 33 -3.19 -10.79 -13.17
N PHE A 34 -2.59 -10.43 -12.05
CA PHE A 34 -1.14 -10.20 -11.98
C PHE A 34 -0.34 -11.48 -12.19
N TYR A 35 -0.77 -12.60 -11.62
CA TYR A 35 -0.14 -13.90 -11.87
C TYR A 35 -0.03 -14.19 -13.37
N LYS A 36 -1.11 -13.93 -14.13
CA LYS A 36 -1.16 -14.21 -15.57
C LYS A 36 -0.40 -13.20 -16.43
N TYR A 37 -0.46 -11.91 -16.10
CA TYR A 37 -0.03 -10.84 -17.03
C TYR A 37 1.08 -9.94 -16.50
N ASN A 38 1.37 -9.96 -15.20
CA ASN A 38 2.34 -9.06 -14.59
C ASN A 38 3.05 -9.73 -13.40
N PRO A 39 4.01 -10.64 -13.67
CA PRO A 39 4.65 -11.46 -12.64
C PRO A 39 5.39 -10.62 -11.58
N VAL A 40 5.98 -9.49 -11.97
CA VAL A 40 6.66 -8.59 -11.01
C VAL A 40 5.66 -7.95 -10.05
N ARG A 41 4.50 -7.52 -10.55
CA ARG A 41 3.42 -7.03 -9.68
C ARG A 41 2.92 -8.14 -8.77
N TYR A 42 2.73 -9.35 -9.29
CA TYR A 42 2.32 -10.48 -8.48
C TYR A 42 3.25 -10.73 -7.29
N GLU A 43 4.56 -10.79 -7.52
CA GLU A 43 5.53 -10.98 -6.43
C GLU A 43 5.54 -9.82 -5.43
N ASN A 44 5.37 -8.58 -5.91
CA ASN A 44 5.28 -7.40 -5.06
C ASN A 44 4.00 -7.32 -4.21
N LEU A 45 3.07 -8.28 -4.31
CA LEU A 45 2.01 -8.44 -3.30
C LEU A 45 2.56 -8.79 -1.91
N ARG A 46 3.78 -9.34 -1.81
CA ARG A 46 4.50 -9.51 -0.53
C ARG A 46 4.78 -8.16 0.12
N ALA A 47 5.24 -7.18 -0.67
CA ALA A 47 5.43 -5.80 -0.21
C ALA A 47 4.10 -5.14 0.20
N VAL A 48 3.02 -5.40 -0.54
CA VAL A 48 1.67 -4.95 -0.15
C VAL A 48 1.29 -5.49 1.24
N LYS A 49 1.43 -6.79 1.46
CA LYS A 49 1.16 -7.41 2.76
C LYS A 49 2.02 -6.78 3.85
N HIS A 50 3.33 -6.63 3.62
CA HIS A 50 4.25 -6.02 4.58
C HIS A 50 3.80 -4.61 4.98
N VAL A 51 3.44 -3.76 4.02
CA VAL A 51 2.99 -2.39 4.30
C VAL A 51 1.66 -2.37 5.04
N LEU A 52 0.73 -3.27 4.73
CA LEU A 52 -0.53 -3.37 5.47
C LEU A 52 -0.32 -3.89 6.90
N ASP A 53 0.62 -4.79 7.12
CA ASP A 53 0.94 -5.29 8.46
C ASP A 53 1.74 -4.26 9.28
N ASN A 54 2.58 -3.46 8.63
CA ASN A 54 3.48 -2.50 9.29
C ASN A 54 3.46 -1.13 8.60
N PRO A 55 2.30 -0.43 8.57
CA PRO A 55 2.25 0.89 7.94
C PRO A 55 3.12 1.86 8.74
N ARG A 56 3.79 2.78 8.04
CA ARG A 56 4.55 3.90 8.62
C ARG A 56 3.74 5.20 8.58
N ARG A 57 2.94 5.40 7.54
CA ARG A 57 2.03 6.52 7.37
C ARG A 57 0.73 6.02 6.75
N ILE A 58 -0.38 6.68 7.10
CA ILE A 58 -1.67 6.47 6.44
C ILE A 58 -2.24 7.83 6.07
N PHE A 59 -2.63 7.98 4.80
CA PHE A 59 -3.25 9.19 4.28
C PHE A 59 -4.69 8.93 3.87
N TRP A 60 -5.53 9.94 4.00
CA TRP A 60 -6.83 9.97 3.34
C TRP A 60 -6.66 10.49 1.92
N GLY A 61 -7.32 9.83 0.96
CA GLY A 61 -7.18 10.18 -0.45
C GLY A 61 -6.18 9.28 -1.17
N VAL A 62 -6.44 9.14 -2.46
CA VAL A 62 -5.92 8.05 -3.29
C VAL A 62 -5.41 8.57 -4.63
N ARG A 63 -6.12 9.56 -5.22
CA ARG A 63 -5.83 10.25 -6.50
C ARG A 63 -6.77 11.47 -6.64
N LYS A 64 -6.37 12.46 -7.45
CA LYS A 64 -7.17 13.67 -7.76
C LYS A 64 -8.61 13.39 -8.22
N TYR A 65 -8.85 12.22 -8.82
CA TYR A 65 -10.14 11.84 -9.41
C TYR A 65 -10.86 10.67 -8.72
N ASN A 66 -10.26 10.05 -7.69
CA ASN A 66 -10.94 9.02 -6.90
C ASN A 66 -11.42 9.62 -5.58
N GLN A 67 -12.71 9.54 -5.32
CA GLN A 67 -13.27 9.96 -4.04
C GLN A 67 -13.16 8.85 -3.00
N GLY A 68 -12.54 9.18 -1.87
CA GLY A 68 -12.46 8.32 -0.69
C GLY A 68 -11.44 7.19 -0.79
N GLY A 69 -11.16 6.56 0.36
CA GLY A 69 -10.14 5.52 0.49
C GLY A 69 -8.86 6.05 1.10
N TRP A 70 -7.91 5.13 1.30
CA TRP A 70 -6.72 5.36 2.10
C TRP A 70 -5.47 4.91 1.35
N CYS A 71 -4.38 5.64 1.59
CA CYS A 71 -3.04 5.26 1.15
C CYS A 71 -2.23 4.84 2.37
N TYR A 72 -1.87 3.56 2.45
CA TYR A 72 -0.93 3.04 3.43
C TYR A 72 0.47 3.11 2.84
N VAL A 73 1.41 3.63 3.61
CA VAL A 73 2.79 3.83 3.17
C VAL A 73 3.72 3.12 4.11
N GLY A 74 4.70 2.40 3.56
CA GLY A 74 5.75 1.74 4.33
C GLY A 74 7.02 1.54 3.53
N LYS A 75 7.98 0.82 4.11
CA LYS A 75 9.21 0.41 3.45
C LYS A 75 9.39 -1.10 3.65
N PRO A 76 8.99 -1.94 2.69
CA PRO A 76 9.31 -3.36 2.74
C PRO A 76 10.82 -3.56 2.70
N GLU A 77 11.31 -4.73 3.10
CA GLU A 77 12.74 -5.05 3.07
C GLU A 77 13.23 -5.28 1.64
N GLU A 78 12.39 -5.91 0.82
CA GLU A 78 12.72 -6.39 -0.51
C GLU A 78 11.78 -5.87 -1.59
N TRP A 79 12.28 -5.79 -2.81
CA TRP A 79 11.55 -5.36 -3.99
C TRP A 79 11.86 -6.23 -5.21
N TYR A 80 10.82 -6.72 -5.88
CA TYR A 80 10.97 -7.35 -7.17
C TYR A 80 11.01 -6.28 -8.26
N ILE A 81 12.12 -6.18 -8.98
CA ILE A 81 12.31 -5.23 -10.08
C ILE A 81 12.11 -5.85 -11.46
N LYS A 82 12.33 -7.17 -11.57
CA LYS A 82 12.03 -7.99 -12.76
C LYS A 82 11.81 -9.45 -12.32
N PRO A 83 11.26 -10.34 -13.18
CA PRO A 83 10.99 -11.72 -12.79
C PRO A 83 12.26 -12.41 -12.26
N GLY A 84 12.14 -13.03 -11.08
CA GLY A 84 13.24 -13.74 -10.42
C GLY A 84 14.36 -12.86 -9.84
N VAL A 85 14.26 -11.53 -9.91
CA VAL A 85 15.28 -10.62 -9.37
C VAL A 85 14.71 -9.75 -8.26
N VAL A 86 15.23 -9.99 -7.07
CA VAL A 86 14.91 -9.29 -5.83
C VAL A 86 16.10 -8.46 -5.42
N VAL A 87 15.84 -7.24 -4.98
CA VAL A 87 16.85 -6.32 -4.43
C VAL A 87 16.33 -5.71 -3.13
N PRO A 88 17.20 -5.17 -2.27
CA PRO A 88 16.76 -4.36 -1.13
C PRO A 88 15.87 -3.20 -1.59
N PHE A 89 14.83 -2.87 -0.81
CA PHE A 89 13.96 -1.76 -1.16
C PHE A 89 14.75 -0.43 -1.10
N PRO A 90 14.70 0.42 -2.15
CA PRO A 90 15.53 1.62 -2.21
C PRO A 90 15.23 2.62 -1.08
N GLU A 91 16.27 3.15 -0.45
CA GLU A 91 16.14 4.10 0.67
C GLU A 91 15.41 5.39 0.28
N ASN A 92 15.63 5.86 -0.95
CA ASN A 92 15.01 7.06 -1.52
C ASN A 92 13.58 6.84 -2.03
N LYS A 93 12.96 5.71 -1.71
CA LYS A 93 11.57 5.40 -2.06
C LYS A 93 10.75 5.04 -0.84
N VAL A 94 9.44 5.11 -1.02
CA VAL A 94 8.41 4.53 -0.15
C VAL A 94 7.51 3.63 -0.98
N PHE A 95 6.90 2.63 -0.37
CA PHE A 95 5.92 1.78 -1.03
C PHE A 95 4.52 2.20 -0.60
N THR A 96 3.66 2.51 -1.56
CA THR A 96 2.29 2.97 -1.38
C THR A 96 1.32 1.83 -1.70
N VAL A 97 0.32 1.64 -0.84
CA VAL A 97 -0.77 0.68 -1.01
C VAL A 97 -2.09 1.42 -0.90
N TYR A 98 -2.87 1.38 -1.98
CA TYR A 98 -4.13 2.09 -2.09
C TYR A 98 -5.31 1.16 -1.82
N VAL A 99 -6.11 1.55 -0.84
CA VAL A 99 -7.26 0.81 -0.34
C VAL A 99 -8.51 1.64 -0.53
N ASN A 100 -9.51 1.08 -1.19
CA ASN A 100 -10.78 1.78 -1.42
C ASN A 100 -11.67 1.78 -0.16
N PRO A 101 -12.80 2.52 -0.14
CA PRO A 101 -13.73 2.53 1.00
C PRO A 101 -14.29 1.15 1.38
N LEU A 102 -14.32 0.19 0.46
CA LEU A 102 -14.71 -1.20 0.72
C LEU A 102 -13.57 -2.05 1.33
N ARG A 103 -12.46 -1.42 1.74
CA ARG A 103 -11.27 -2.05 2.31
C ARG A 103 -10.61 -3.05 1.37
N ARG A 104 -10.66 -2.80 0.06
CA ARG A 104 -10.00 -3.63 -0.96
C ARG A 104 -8.81 -2.89 -1.55
N VAL A 105 -7.67 -3.58 -1.62
CA VAL A 105 -6.50 -3.11 -2.37
C VAL A 105 -6.88 -3.05 -3.85
N TYR A 106 -6.62 -1.92 -4.49
CA TYR A 106 -6.86 -1.78 -5.93
C TYR A 106 -5.60 -1.32 -6.69
N GLU A 107 -4.64 -0.74 -6.00
CA GLU A 107 -3.37 -0.31 -6.58
C GLU A 107 -2.26 -0.27 -5.52
N TYR A 108 -1.01 -0.36 -5.98
CA TYR A 108 0.19 -0.14 -5.19
C TYR A 108 1.36 0.21 -6.11
N GLY A 109 2.41 0.77 -5.53
CA GLY A 109 3.64 1.09 -6.25
C GLY A 109 4.75 1.60 -5.34
N ALA A 110 5.94 1.75 -5.91
CA ALA A 110 7.04 2.42 -5.25
C ALA A 110 7.12 3.88 -5.74
N GLU A 111 7.18 4.82 -4.82
CA GLU A 111 7.21 6.25 -5.08
C GLU A 111 8.45 6.90 -4.49
N PRO A 112 8.98 7.98 -5.09
CA PRO A 112 10.05 8.75 -4.48
C PRO A 112 9.67 9.23 -3.07
N ALA A 113 10.59 9.08 -2.12
CA ALA A 113 10.42 9.56 -0.76
C ALA A 113 10.63 11.09 -0.70
N ALA A 114 9.84 11.77 0.13
CA ALA A 114 10.00 13.19 0.37
C ALA A 114 11.29 13.47 1.15
N SER A 115 11.94 14.60 0.86
CA SER A 115 13.16 15.02 1.56
C SER A 115 12.89 15.47 2.99
N ASP A 116 11.69 15.98 3.26
CA ASP A 116 11.27 16.50 4.56
C ASP A 116 10.71 15.42 5.51
N ASP A 117 10.12 14.36 4.96
CA ASP A 117 9.77 13.13 5.67
C ASP A 117 10.02 11.91 4.75
N PRO A 118 11.14 11.17 4.93
CA PRO A 118 11.47 10.00 4.11
C PRO A 118 10.51 8.81 4.24
N SER A 119 9.48 8.90 5.10
CA SER A 119 8.38 7.94 5.20
C SER A 119 7.14 8.36 4.41
N CYS A 120 7.18 9.51 3.73
CA CYS A 120 6.11 10.05 2.89
C CYS A 120 6.53 10.09 1.41
N PRO A 121 5.60 10.00 0.45
CA PRO A 121 5.88 10.28 -0.96
C PRO A 121 6.16 11.79 -1.16
N ILE A 122 6.99 12.18 -2.14
CA ILE A 122 7.42 13.59 -2.37
C ILE A 122 6.27 14.61 -2.31
N ASP A 123 5.12 14.25 -2.83
CA ASP A 123 3.99 15.14 -3.11
C ASP A 123 2.91 15.12 -2.01
N TRP A 124 3.25 14.57 -0.83
CA TRP A 124 2.31 14.31 0.26
C TRP A 124 1.65 15.54 0.88
N LYS A 125 2.31 16.71 0.84
CA LYS A 125 1.80 17.99 1.39
C LYS A 125 1.09 18.86 0.36
N SER A 126 1.42 18.73 -0.91
CA SER A 126 1.13 19.75 -1.94
C SER A 126 0.15 19.28 -3.02
N THR A 127 -0.49 18.13 -2.84
CA THR A 127 -1.34 17.54 -3.88
C THR A 127 -2.76 17.27 -3.41
N ASP A 128 -3.71 17.46 -4.33
CA ASP A 128 -5.10 16.98 -4.20
C ASP A 128 -5.18 15.44 -4.03
N ARG A 129 -4.05 14.72 -4.19
CA ARG A 129 -3.96 13.25 -4.09
C ARG A 129 -4.15 12.80 -2.65
N TYR A 130 -3.52 13.49 -1.70
CA TYR A 130 -3.59 13.20 -0.28
C TYR A 130 -4.30 14.34 0.44
N ARG A 131 -5.54 14.09 0.85
CA ARG A 131 -6.40 15.07 1.53
C ARG A 131 -5.99 15.31 2.99
N GLY A 132 -5.11 14.48 3.52
CA GLY A 132 -4.52 14.67 4.85
C GLY A 132 -3.86 13.41 5.41
N LEU A 133 -2.85 13.62 6.26
CA LEU A 133 -2.24 12.56 7.06
C LEU A 133 -3.24 12.15 8.15
N LYS A 134 -3.62 10.87 8.17
CA LYS A 134 -4.53 10.29 9.16
C LYS A 134 -3.79 9.67 10.33
N TRP A 135 -2.65 9.05 10.05
CA TRP A 135 -1.87 8.38 11.07
C TRP A 135 -0.40 8.27 10.68
N LYS A 136 0.48 8.26 11.69
CA LYS A 136 1.91 8.01 11.56
C LYS A 136 2.36 7.06 12.66
N SER A 137 3.26 6.14 12.32
CA SER A 137 3.91 5.32 13.34
C SER A 137 4.79 6.19 14.23
N THR A 138 4.84 5.85 15.51
CA THR A 138 5.68 6.51 16.54
C THR A 138 7.00 5.77 16.79
N SER A 139 7.16 4.60 16.18
CA SER A 139 8.36 3.75 16.24
C SER A 139 9.33 4.05 15.11
#